data_AF-F9EJP3-F1
#
_entry.id   AF-F9EJP3-F1
#
_cell.length_a   1.000
_cell.length_b   1.000
_cell.length_c   1.000
_cell.angle_alpha   90.00
_cell.angle_beta   90.00
_cell.angle_gamma   90.00
#
_symmetry.space_group_name_H-M   'P 1'
#
loop_
_entity.id
_entity.type
_entity.pdbx_description
1 polymer ?
#
loop_
_entity_poly.entity_id
_entity_poly.type
_entity_poly.pdbx_seq_one_letter_code
_entity_poly.pdbx_strand_id
1 'polypeptide(L)' 'MRLDIKSRRDVDLLVENINSKLSKPLKNLTDNCHYHTIIAENENILNEVEDKLKELGILLEE' A
#
# COMPACT_ATOMS: atom_id res chain seq x y z
N MET A 1 -9.90 -1.34 -4.36
CA MET A 1 -9.92 0.01 -3.76
C MET A 1 -8.77 0.78 -4.40
N ARG A 2 -9.02 1.90 -5.09
CA ARG A 2 -7.94 2.67 -5.72
C ARG A 2 -7.44 3.68 -4.70
N LEU A 3 -6.16 3.58 -4.35
CA LEU A 3 -5.47 4.52 -3.47
C LEU A 3 -4.77 5.54 -4.37
N ASP A 4 -5.23 6.80 -4.36
CA ASP A 4 -4.59 7.89 -5.11
C ASP A 4 -3.49 8.55 -4.26
N ILE A 5 -2.53 7.73 -3.82
CA ILE A 5 -1.41 8.18 -2.97
C ILE A 5 -0.23 8.48 -3.89
N LYS A 6 0.24 9.73 -3.89
CA LYS A 6 1.35 10.17 -4.76
C LYS A 6 2.47 10.85 -3.98
N SER A 7 2.25 11.10 -2.69
CA SER A 7 3.20 11.79 -1.82
C SER A 7 3.15 11.24 -0.39
N ARG A 8 4.17 11.58 0.41
CA ARG A 8 4.20 11.24 1.84
C ARG A 8 3.01 11.85 2.59
N ARG A 9 2.61 13.07 2.21
CA ARG A 9 1.42 13.74 2.75
C ARG A 9 0.14 12.94 2.52
N ASP A 10 -0.01 12.31 1.35
CA ASP A 10 -1.20 11.49 1.05
C ASP A 10 -1.22 10.22 1.92
N VAL A 11 -0.05 9.65 2.22
CA VAL A 11 0.09 8.53 3.17
C VAL A 11 -0.37 8.97 4.55
N ASP A 12 0.11 10.12 5.02
CA ASP A 12 -0.24 10.63 6.36
C ASP A 12 -1.75 10.88 6.48
N LEU A 13 -2.35 11.55 5.48
CA LEU A 13 -3.80 11.77 5.43
C LEU A 13 -4.59 10.47 5.39
N LEU A 14 -4.11 9.44 4.66
CA LEU A 14 -4.76 8.14 4.66
C LEU A 14 -4.71 7.49 6.04
N VAL A 15 -3.55 7.50 6.70
CA VAL A 15 -3.35 6.92 8.04
C VAL A 15 -4.21 7.65 9.08
N GLU A 16 -4.25 8.99 9.05
CA GLU A 16 -5.13 9.80 9.89
C GLU A 16 -6.62 9.47 9.66
N ASN A 17 -7.04 9.31 8.41
CA ASN A 17 -8.41 8.95 8.07
C ASN A 17 -8.78 7.53 8.54
N ILE A 18 -7.85 6.57 8.45
CA ILE A 18 -8.04 5.21 8.96
C ILE A 18 -8.17 5.24 10.50
N ASN A 19 -7.32 6.01 11.18
CA ASN A 19 -7.31 6.09 12.63
C ASN A 19 -8.49 6.88 13.22
N SER A 20 -8.99 7.89 12.50
CA SER A 20 -10.11 8.75 12.96
C SER A 20 -11.49 8.14 12.68
N LYS A 21 -11.64 7.30 11.65
CA LYS A 21 -12.91 6.62 11.39
C LYS A 21 -13.03 5.36 12.27
N LEU A 22 -14.02 5.36 13.15
CA LEU A 22 -14.52 4.22 13.98
C LEU A 22 -14.88 2.94 13.18
N SER A 23 -14.67 2.91 11.87
CA SER A 23 -14.83 1.74 11.03
C SER A 23 -13.74 0.73 11.40
N LYS A 24 -14.15 -0.38 12.02
CA LYS A 24 -13.33 -1.60 12.17
C LYS A 24 -12.57 -1.81 10.85
N PRO A 25 -11.23 -1.75 10.84
CA PRO A 25 -10.49 -1.80 9.60
C PRO A 25 -10.82 -3.11 8.89
N LEU A 26 -10.98 -3.05 7.57
CA LEU A 26 -11.14 -4.21 6.67
C LEU A 26 -10.06 -5.30 6.86
N LYS A 27 -9.01 -5.02 7.64
CA LYS A 27 -8.01 -5.97 8.14
C LYS A 27 -8.59 -7.26 8.74
N ASN A 28 -9.79 -7.22 9.32
CA ASN A 28 -10.38 -8.41 9.95
C ASN A 28 -11.05 -9.39 8.96
N LEU A 29 -11.08 -9.09 7.65
CA LEU A 29 -11.90 -9.87 6.69
C LEU A 29 -11.13 -10.54 5.55
N THR A 30 -9.82 -10.28 5.36
CA THR A 30 -9.08 -10.72 4.15
C THR A 30 -7.74 -11.42 4.42
N ASP A 31 -7.60 -12.12 5.55
CA ASP A 31 -6.40 -12.94 5.86
C ASP A 31 -5.05 -12.27 5.55
N ASN A 32 -4.96 -10.95 5.77
CA ASN A 32 -3.80 -10.09 5.48
C ASN A 32 -3.28 -10.05 4.02
N CYS A 33 -3.90 -10.75 3.07
CA CYS A 33 -3.51 -10.75 1.68
C CYS A 33 -4.38 -9.78 0.86
N HIS A 34 -3.77 -8.79 0.22
CA HIS A 34 -4.48 -7.88 -0.67
C HIS A 34 -3.55 -7.26 -1.73
N TYR A 35 -4.14 -6.90 -2.86
CA TYR A 35 -3.42 -6.38 -4.02
C TYR A 35 -3.56 -4.87 -4.15
N HIS A 36 -2.49 -4.24 -4.65
CA HIS A 36 -2.46 -2.84 -5.05
C HIS A 36 -1.95 -2.72 -6.48
N THR A 37 -2.49 -1.75 -7.22
CA THR A 37 -1.97 -1.39 -8.53
C THR A 37 -1.01 -0.21 -8.37
N ILE A 38 0.26 -0.41 -8.71
CA ILE A 38 1.29 0.63 -8.70
C ILE A 38 1.49 1.14 -10.13
N ILE A 39 1.55 2.46 -10.29
CA ILE A 39 1.82 3.10 -11.57
C ILE A 39 3.05 3.98 -11.36
N ALA A 40 4.05 3.81 -12.23
CA ALA A 40 5.27 4.61 -12.23
C ALA A 40 5.59 5.08 -13.65
N GLU A 41 6.50 6.04 -13.76
CA GLU A 41 6.89 6.63 -15.04
C GLU A 41 7.66 5.65 -15.94
N ASN A 42 8.36 4.68 -15.35
CA ASN A 42 9.13 3.67 -16.06
C ASN A 42 9.31 2.40 -15.22
N GLU A 43 9.81 1.34 -15.86
CA GLU A 43 9.99 0.02 -15.26
C GLU A 43 11.09 -0.03 -14.19
N ASN A 44 12.14 0.80 -14.29
CA ASN A 44 13.19 0.84 -13.26
C ASN A 44 12.64 1.27 -11.90
N ILE A 45 11.72 2.24 -11.89
CA ILE A 45 11.03 2.66 -10.65
C ILE A 45 10.18 1.52 -10.09
N LEU A 46 9.53 0.72 -10.95
CA LEU A 46 8.76 -0.44 -10.50
C LEU A 46 9.66 -1.50 -9.87
N ASN A 47 10.82 -1.77 -10.46
CA ASN A 47 11.81 -2.70 -9.91
C ASN A 47 12.33 -2.24 -8.55
N GLU A 48 12.68 -0.96 -8.41
CA GLU A 48 13.11 -0.37 -7.12
C GLU A 48 12.02 -0.49 -6.05
N VAL A 49 10.76 -0.30 -6.44
CA VAL A 49 9.61 -0.49 -5.54
C VAL A 49 9.48 -1.95 -5.12
N GLU A 50 9.52 -2.90 -6.07
CA GLU A 50 9.42 -4.33 -5.77
C GLU A 50 10.53 -4.81 -4.84
N ASP A 51 11.79 -4.45 -5.13
CA ASP A 51 12.95 -4.75 -4.28
C ASP A 51 12.71 -4.23 -2.86
N LYS A 52 12.19 -3.00 -2.73
CA LYS A 52 11.94 -2.43 -1.41
C LYS A 52 10.80 -3.12 -0.66
N LEU A 53 9.74 -3.51 -1.37
CA LEU A 53 8.63 -4.28 -0.79
C LEU A 53 9.11 -5.66 -0.32
N LYS A 54 10.02 -6.29 -1.07
CA LYS A 54 10.64 -7.57 -0.70
C LYS A 54 11.53 -7.45 0.52
N GLU A 55 12.41 -6.44 0.58
CA GLU A 55 13.25 -6.16 1.75
C GLU A 55 12.44 -5.94 3.03
N LEU A 56 11.26 -5.33 2.91
CA LEU A 56 10.36 -5.07 4.04
C LEU A 56 9.50 -6.28 4.43
N GLY A 57 9.57 -7.40 3.70
CA GLY A 57 8.78 -8.62 3.96
C GLY A 57 7.27 -8.43 3.76
N ILE A 58 6.88 -7.44 2.96
CA ILE A 58 5.47 -7.14 2.65
C ILE A 58 5.04 -7.63 1.27
N LEU A 59 6.00 -7.93 0.39
CA LEU A 59 5.73 -8.60 -0.87
C LEU A 59 5.40 -10.07 -0.60
N LEU A 60 4.28 -10.53 -1.14
CA LEU A 60 3.97 -11.96 -1.20
C LEU A 60 4.71 -12.54 -2.40
N GLU A 61 5.61 -13.47 -2.14
CA GLU A 61 6.30 -14.26 -3.17
C GLU A 61 5.49 -15.55 -3.41
N GLU A 62 5.25 -15.92 -4.68
CA GLU A 62 4.70 -17.23 -5.05
C GLU A 62 5.77 -18.33 -5.01
#